data_AF-A0A0G1JSN1-F1
#
_entry.id   AF-A0A0G1JSN1-F1
#
_cell.length_a   1.000
_cell.length_b   1.000
_cell.length_c   1.000
_cell.angle_alpha   90.00
_cell.angle_beta   90.00
_cell.angle_gamma   90.00
#
_symmetry.space_group_name_H-M   'P 1'
#
loop_
_entity.id
_entity.type
_entity.pdbx_description
1 polymer ?
#
loop_
_entity_poly.entity_id
_entity_poly.type
_entity_poly.pdbx_seq_one_letter_code
_entity_poly.pdbx_strand_id
1 'polypeptide(L)' 'MKKFEEQKFKIPKLKGISEKNIEEHLKLYAGYVKNANLILEHIEELSPQSERFAYELGELQRRFAFEFD' A
#
# COMPACT_ATOMS: atom_id res chain seq x y z
N MET A 1 -2.77 14.16 2.74
CA MET A 1 -3.15 13.48 1.46
C MET A 1 -4.39 12.60 1.64
N LYS A 2 -5.14 12.22 0.58
CA LYS A 2 -6.29 11.29 0.73
C LYS A 2 -5.77 9.87 0.94
N LYS A 3 -6.20 9.22 2.03
CA LYS A 3 -5.89 7.82 2.33
C LYS A 3 -6.80 6.85 1.56
N PHE A 4 -6.30 5.65 1.36
CA PHE A 4 -7.03 4.53 0.77
C PHE A 4 -7.80 3.76 1.84
N GLU A 5 -9.01 3.33 1.49
CA GLU A 5 -9.82 2.44 2.31
C GLU A 5 -9.71 1.02 1.76
N GLU A 6 -9.42 0.06 2.65
CA GLU A 6 -9.31 -1.35 2.28
C GLU A 6 -10.69 -1.88 1.85
N GLN A 7 -10.79 -2.37 0.61
CA GLN A 7 -12.01 -3.01 0.13
C GLN A 7 -12.13 -4.44 0.67
N LYS A 8 -13.35 -4.85 1.02
CA LYS A 8 -13.62 -6.21 1.49
C LYS A 8 -14.17 -7.07 0.37
N PHE A 9 -13.50 -8.17 0.08
CA PHE A 9 -13.89 -9.12 -0.96
C PHE A 9 -14.45 -10.40 -0.33
N LYS A 10 -15.59 -10.87 -0.85
CA LYS A 10 -16.12 -12.21 -0.55
C LYS A 10 -15.96 -13.06 -1.79
N ILE A 11 -14.89 -13.86 -1.84
CA ILE A 11 -14.56 -14.69 -2.99
C ILE A 11 -15.09 -16.12 -2.73
N PRO A 12 -15.98 -16.66 -3.59
CA PRO A 12 -16.44 -18.03 -3.45
C PRO A 12 -15.32 -19.04 -3.77
N LYS A 13 -15.52 -20.32 -3.45
CA LYS A 13 -14.59 -21.39 -3.81
C LYS A 13 -14.34 -21.40 -5.33
N LEU A 14 -13.07 -21.39 -5.72
CA LEU A 14 -12.65 -21.41 -7.12
C LEU A 14 -12.07 -22.78 -7.47
N LYS A 15 -12.41 -23.31 -8.66
CA LYS A 15 -11.83 -24.56 -9.13
C LYS A 15 -10.38 -24.31 -9.55
N GLY A 16 -9.43 -25.05 -8.98
CA GLY A 16 -8.01 -24.95 -9.29
C GLY A 16 -7.24 -23.88 -8.49
N ILE A 17 -7.90 -23.13 -7.62
CA ILE A 17 -7.25 -22.20 -6.69
C ILE A 17 -7.66 -22.60 -5.27
N SER A 18 -6.68 -22.83 -4.40
CA SER A 18 -6.97 -23.22 -3.02
C SER A 18 -7.53 -22.03 -2.21
N GLU A 19 -8.33 -22.32 -1.19
CA GLU A 19 -8.81 -21.30 -0.25
C GLU A 19 -7.65 -20.58 0.45
N LYS A 20 -6.57 -21.31 0.75
CA LYS A 20 -5.35 -20.75 1.35
C LYS A 20 -4.68 -19.73 0.43
N ASN A 21 -4.59 -20.00 -0.87
CA ASN A 21 -4.05 -19.04 -1.84
C ASN A 21 -4.88 -17.76 -1.86
N ILE A 22 -6.20 -17.86 -1.81
CA ILE A 22 -7.10 -16.71 -1.75
C ILE A 22 -6.86 -15.92 -0.46
N GLU A 23 -6.78 -16.58 0.69
CA GLU A 23 -6.53 -15.94 1.98
C GLU A 23 -5.20 -15.16 1.99
N GLU A 24 -4.12 -15.78 1.53
CA GLU A 24 -2.80 -15.14 1.48
C GLU A 24 -2.79 -13.94 0.53
N HIS A 25 -3.45 -14.02 -0.64
CA HIS A 25 -3.55 -12.89 -1.56
C HIS A 25 -4.38 -11.74 -0.97
N LEU A 26 -5.45 -12.03 -0.22
CA LEU A 26 -6.22 -11.00 0.47
C LEU A 26 -5.41 -10.33 1.58
N LYS A 27 -4.55 -11.07 2.29
CA LYS A 27 -3.61 -10.49 3.27
C LYS A 27 -2.58 -9.59 2.60
N LEU A 28 -2.02 -10.00 1.46
CA LEU A 28 -1.10 -9.17 0.68
C LEU A 28 -1.77 -7.87 0.25
N TYR A 29 -2.99 -7.94 -0.30
CA TYR A 29 -3.80 -6.76 -0.63
C TYR A 29 -3.98 -5.81 0.56
N ALA A 30 -4.39 -6.33 1.72
CA ALA A 30 -4.53 -5.51 2.92
C ALA A 30 -3.20 -4.87 3.34
N GLY A 31 -2.09 -5.58 3.15
CA GLY A 31 -0.73 -5.07 3.33
C GLY A 31 -0.41 -3.87 2.43
N TYR A 32 -0.69 -3.98 1.13
CA TYR A 32 -0.49 -2.90 0.16
C TYR A 32 -1.25 -1.63 0.55
N VAL A 33 -2.54 -1.76 0.89
CA VAL A 33 -3.37 -0.61 1.32
C VAL A 33 -2.79 0.05 2.57
N LYS A 34 -2.39 -0.75 3.56
CA LYS A 34 -1.80 -0.26 4.81
C LYS A 34 -0.48 0.48 4.55
N ASN A 35 0.41 -0.10 3.76
CA ASN A 35 1.72 0.48 3.50
C ASN A 35 1.62 1.74 2.63
N ALA A 36 0.75 1.74 1.61
CA ALA A 36 0.50 2.92 0.78
C ALA A 36 0.07 4.11 1.65
N ASN A 37 -0.85 3.89 2.61
CA ASN A 37 -1.26 4.92 3.55
C ASN A 37 -0.13 5.38 4.48
N LEU A 38 0.67 4.45 5.01
CA LEU A 38 1.82 4.78 5.86
C LEU A 38 2.84 5.65 5.11
N ILE A 39 3.10 5.36 3.84
CA ILE A 39 4.03 6.14 3.01
C ILE A 39 3.47 7.54 2.75
N LEU A 40 2.18 7.66 2.45
CA LEU A 40 1.54 8.97 2.28
C LEU A 40 1.62 9.82 3.55
N GLU A 41 1.48 9.20 4.73
CA GLU A 41 1.67 9.88 6.03
C GLU A 41 3.10 10.40 6.17
N HIS A 42 4.12 9.60 5.83
CA HIS A 42 5.52 10.03 5.90
C HIS A 42 5.85 11.13 4.88
N ILE A 43 5.30 11.05 3.66
CA ILE A 43 5.43 12.12 2.67
C ILE A 43 4.85 13.42 3.22
N GLU A 44 3.65 13.37 3.82
CA GLU A 44 2.99 14.53 4.43
C GLU A 44 3.80 15.13 5.59
N GLU A 45 4.43 14.30 6.42
CA GLU A 45 5.30 14.72 7.51
C GLU A 45 6.60 15.40 7.04
N LEU A 46 7.25 14.85 6.00
CA LEU A 46 8.58 15.30 5.55
C LEU A 46 8.52 16.44 4.51
N SER A 47 7.41 16.57 3.79
CA SER A 47 7.24 17.58 2.74
C SER A 47 7.52 19.03 3.17
N PRO A 48 7.20 19.49 4.40
CA PRO A 48 7.52 20.85 4.84
C PRO A 48 9.04 21.17 4.87
N GLN A 49 9.89 20.15 4.94
CA GLN A 49 11.36 20.26 4.94
C GLN A 49 11.96 19.60 3.68
N SER A 50 11.30 19.76 2.53
CA SER A 50 11.62 19.04 1.30
C SER A 50 13.06 19.25 0.80
N GLU A 51 13.68 20.41 1.02
CA GLU A 51 15.09 20.64 0.67
C GLU A 51 16.04 19.73 1.47
N ARG A 52 15.74 19.52 2.76
CA ARG A 52 16.51 18.65 3.65
C ARG A 52 16.25 17.17 3.36
N PHE A 53 15.01 16.81 3.04
CA PHE A 53 14.58 15.42 2.87
C PHE A 53 14.36 15.02 1.41
N ALA A 54 14.96 15.74 0.45
CA ALA A 54 14.72 15.52 -0.98
C ALA A 54 14.97 14.07 -1.42
N TYR A 55 16.03 13.44 -0.90
CA TYR A 55 16.36 12.04 -1.20
C TYR A 55 15.32 11.07 -0.63
N GLU A 56 14.98 11.23 0.66
CA GLU A 56 14.01 10.39 1.35
C GLU A 56 12.63 10.47 0.71
N LEU A 57 12.17 11.69 0.39
CA LEU A 57 10.91 11.93 -0.32
C LEU A 57 10.92 11.25 -1.70
N GLY A 58 12.06 11.25 -2.40
CA GLY A 58 12.22 10.54 -3.67
C GLY A 58 12.09 9.02 -3.54
N GLU A 59 12.65 8.42 -2.49
CA GLU A 59 12.50 6.99 -2.19
C GLU A 59 11.07 6.65 -1.75
N LEU A 60 10.45 7.47 -0.91
CA LEU A 60 9.06 7.30 -0.49
C LEU A 60 8.12 7.34 -1.69
N GLN A 61 8.36 8.24 -2.66
CA GLN A 61 7.56 8.29 -3.88
C GLN A 61 7.73 7.02 -4.75
N ARG A 62 8.96 6.49 -4.86
CA ARG A 62 9.21 5.20 -5.55
C ARG A 62 8.51 4.05 -4.85
N ARG A 63 8.61 4.00 -3.52
CA ARG A 63 7.99 2.94 -2.72
C ARG A 63 6.48 3.03 -2.76
N PHE A 64 5.92 4.24 -2.78
CA PHE A 64 4.50 4.45 -2.95
C PHE A 64 3.99 3.84 -4.26
N ALA A 65 4.70 4.06 -5.37
CA ALA A 65 4.34 3.49 -6.67
C ALA A 65 4.30 1.96 -6.63
N PHE A 66 5.24 1.31 -5.92
CA PHE A 66 5.25 -0.14 -5.74
C PHE A 66 4.07 -0.68 -4.91
N GLU A 67 3.61 0.05 -3.90
CA GLU A 67 2.47 -0.41 -3.08
C GLU A 67 1.11 -0.09 -3.74
N PHE A 68 1.08 0.80 -4.75
CA PHE A 68 -0.14 1.23 -5.43
C PHE A 68 -0.44 0.50 -6.74
N ASP A 69 0.60 0.08 -7.48
CA ASP A 69 0.53 -0.64 -8.77
C ASP A 69 0.57 -2.17 -8.58
#